data_AF-A0A0S8D678-F1
#
_entry.id   AF-A0A0S8D678-F1
#
_cell.length_a   1.000
_cell.length_b   1.000
_cell.length_c   1.000
_cell.angle_alpha   90.00
_cell.angle_beta   90.00
_cell.angle_gamma   90.00
#
_symmetry.space_group_name_H-M   'P 1'
#
loop_
_entity.id
_entity.type
_entity.pdbx_description
1 polymer ?
#
loop_
_entity_poly.entity_id
_entity_poly.type
_entity_poly.pdbx_seq_one_letter_code
_entity_poly.pdbx_strand_id
1 'polypeptide(L)'
;MERLMSLSLEEKIEQSKKVIKTAIEKHGVANIAVAWTGGKDSTTMVWLFREACKELGVVMPKCMFIDEGYVFEEIWDMFHKLKKEWNLDARIAKNTDVSDKAEKVGDMVKVSSLNERNRKEIELLEITDEEFPFEPESFIGNHLM
;
A
#
# COMPACT_ATOMS: atom_id res chain seq x y z
N MET A 1 -12.54 -7.23 21.75
CA MET A 1 -11.21 -6.58 21.77
C MET A 1 -10.36 -7.13 22.92
N GLU A 2 -10.91 -7.25 24.14
CA GLU A 2 -10.26 -7.90 25.31
C GLU A 2 -9.59 -9.24 25.01
N ARG A 3 -10.30 -10.16 24.34
CA ARG A 3 -9.78 -11.50 24.01
C ARG A 3 -8.53 -11.49 23.12
N LEU A 4 -8.41 -10.54 22.19
CA LEU A 4 -7.22 -10.44 21.33
C LEU A 4 -6.03 -9.87 22.11
N MET A 5 -6.30 -8.92 23.01
CA MET A 5 -5.26 -8.28 23.80
C MET A 5 -4.63 -9.23 24.82
N SER A 6 -5.40 -10.19 25.33
CA SER A 6 -4.94 -11.20 26.29
C SER A 6 -4.06 -12.31 25.70
N LEU A 7 -3.98 -12.43 24.36
CA LEU A 7 -3.19 -13.46 23.70
C LEU A 7 -1.68 -13.14 23.75
N SER A 8 -0.87 -14.19 23.82
CA SER A 8 0.58 -14.11 23.59
C SER A 8 0.89 -13.63 22.17
N LEU A 9 2.14 -13.26 21.91
CA LEU A 9 2.57 -12.88 20.57
C LEU A 9 2.44 -14.06 19.59
N GLU A 10 2.84 -15.25 20.02
CA GLU A 10 2.76 -16.49 19.25
C GLU A 10 1.31 -16.82 18.90
N GLU A 11 0.40 -16.69 19.86
CA GLU A 11 -1.03 -16.91 19.64
C GLU A 11 -1.62 -15.90 18.63
N LYS A 12 -1.20 -14.63 18.70
CA LYS A 12 -1.58 -13.60 17.72
C LYS A 12 -1.05 -13.92 16.33
N ILE A 13 0.20 -14.36 16.21
CA ILE A 13 0.82 -14.77 14.94
C ILE A 13 0.05 -15.94 14.34
N GLU A 14 -0.24 -16.98 15.12
CA GLU A 14 -1.01 -18.14 14.66
C GLU A 14 -2.42 -17.76 14.24
N GLN A 15 -3.09 -16.88 15.00
CA GLN A 15 -4.42 -16.42 14.64
C GLN A 15 -4.41 -15.61 13.33
N SER A 16 -3.44 -14.71 13.14
CA SER A 16 -3.29 -13.96 11.89
C SER A 16 -3.00 -14.87 10.70
N LYS A 17 -2.08 -15.83 10.85
CA LYS A 17 -1.79 -16.82 9.79
C LYS A 17 -3.02 -17.65 9.45
N LYS A 18 -3.85 -18.05 10.42
CA LYS A 18 -5.11 -18.76 10.14
C LYS A 18 -6.03 -17.95 9.22
N VAL A 19 -6.22 -16.66 9.49
CA VAL A 19 -7.03 -15.78 8.61
C VAL A 19 -6.44 -15.71 7.20
N ILE A 20 -5.12 -15.56 7.09
CA ILE A 20 -4.41 -15.50 5.80
C ILE A 20 -4.57 -16.81 5.02
N LYS A 21 -4.36 -17.96 5.66
CA LYS A 21 -4.51 -19.28 5.05
C LYS A 21 -5.93 -19.48 4.54
N THR A 22 -6.94 -19.14 5.34
CA THR A 22 -8.35 -19.19 4.91
C THR A 22 -8.61 -18.31 3.68
N ALA A 23 -8.03 -17.11 3.62
CA ALA A 23 -8.17 -16.24 2.44
C ALA A 23 -7.53 -16.87 1.19
N ILE A 24 -6.33 -17.45 1.33
CA ILE A 24 -5.63 -18.15 0.25
C ILE A 24 -6.42 -19.37 -0.22
N GLU A 25 -6.95 -20.19 0.69
CA GLU A 25 -7.79 -21.35 0.36
C GLU A 25 -9.05 -20.94 -0.41
N LYS A 26 -9.70 -19.85 0.02
CA LYS A 26 -10.96 -19.39 -0.57
C LYS A 26 -10.80 -18.73 -1.94
N HIS A 27 -9.73 -17.95 -2.13
CA HIS A 27 -9.58 -17.09 -3.31
C HIS A 27 -8.45 -17.52 -4.25
N GLY A 28 -7.51 -18.34 -3.77
CA GLY A 28 -6.30 -18.69 -4.49
C GLY A 28 -5.28 -17.55 -4.48
N VAL A 29 -3.99 -17.91 -4.38
CA VAL A 29 -2.88 -16.94 -4.30
C VAL A 29 -2.88 -15.95 -5.47
N ALA A 30 -3.21 -16.41 -6.68
CA ALA A 30 -3.18 -15.59 -7.89
C ALA A 30 -4.20 -14.44 -7.89
N ASN A 31 -5.24 -14.53 -7.06
CA ASN A 31 -6.30 -13.51 -6.94
C ASN A 31 -6.14 -12.63 -5.69
N ILE A 32 -4.99 -12.72 -5.01
CA ILE A 32 -4.67 -11.93 -3.82
C ILE A 32 -3.46 -11.05 -4.14
N ALA A 33 -3.50 -9.82 -3.63
CA ALA A 33 -2.34 -8.94 -3.54
C ALA A 33 -2.21 -8.40 -2.11
N VAL A 34 -0.97 -8.16 -1.67
CA VAL A 34 -0.68 -7.60 -0.34
C VAL A 34 -0.26 -6.15 -0.51
N ALA A 35 -1.07 -5.22 -0.01
CA ALA A 35 -0.71 -3.81 0.03
C ALA A 35 0.43 -3.58 1.05
N TRP A 36 1.46 -2.84 0.65
CA TRP A 36 2.66 -2.62 1.44
C TRP A 36 3.17 -1.19 1.31
N THR A 37 2.90 -0.34 2.30
CA THR A 37 3.34 1.07 2.34
C THR A 37 4.74 1.27 2.91
N GLY A 38 5.45 0.19 3.27
CA GLY A 38 6.75 0.28 3.96
C GLY A 38 6.66 0.57 5.46
N GLY A 39 5.50 0.96 5.99
CA GLY A 39 5.31 1.12 7.44
C GLY A 39 5.39 -0.19 8.23
N LYS A 40 5.47 -0.10 9.56
CA LYS A 40 5.58 -1.28 10.46
C LYS A 40 4.41 -2.27 10.31
N ASP A 41 3.19 -1.74 10.15
CA ASP A 41 1.97 -2.56 10.16
C ASP A 41 1.85 -3.33 8.84
N SER A 42 2.04 -2.65 7.70
CA SER A 42 2.01 -3.27 6.38
C SER A 42 3.21 -4.20 6.16
N THR A 43 4.39 -3.86 6.68
CA THR A 43 5.56 -4.76 6.66
C THR A 43 5.33 -6.03 7.51
N THR A 44 4.66 -5.89 8.66
CA THR A 44 4.25 -7.04 9.47
C THR A 44 3.27 -7.93 8.70
N MET A 45 2.34 -7.36 7.95
CA MET A 45 1.44 -8.13 7.09
C MET A 45 2.18 -8.88 5.98
N VAL A 46 3.15 -8.26 5.32
CA VAL A 46 4.01 -8.93 4.32
C VAL A 46 4.73 -10.12 4.96
N TRP A 47 5.30 -9.95 6.16
CA TRP A 47 5.95 -11.03 6.89
C TRP A 47 4.98 -12.16 7.24
N LEU A 48 3.79 -11.85 7.78
CA LEU A 48 2.77 -12.85 8.12
C LEU A 48 2.30 -13.65 6.90
N PHE A 49 2.10 -12.99 5.75
CA PHE A 49 1.75 -13.65 4.50
C PHE A 49 2.86 -14.60 4.04
N ARG A 50 4.12 -14.14 4.12
CA ARG A 50 5.28 -14.97 3.77
C ARG A 50 5.33 -16.23 4.62
N GLU A 51 5.20 -16.12 5.94
CA GLU A 51 5.24 -17.29 6.83
C GLU A 51 4.04 -18.23 6.62
N ALA A 52 2.83 -17.69 6.43
CA ALA A 52 1.67 -18.51 6.08
C ALA A 52 1.85 -19.26 4.76
N CYS A 53 2.39 -18.62 3.72
CA CYS A 53 2.62 -19.24 2.42
C CYS A 53 3.68 -20.34 2.49
N LYS A 54 4.76 -20.14 3.26
CA LYS A 54 5.76 -21.17 3.53
C LYS A 54 5.16 -22.41 4.19
N GLU A 55 4.29 -22.22 5.18
CA GLU A 55 3.63 -23.34 5.87
C GLU A 55 2.66 -24.10 4.97
N LEU A 56 2.03 -23.40 4.01
CA LEU A 56 1.18 -24.02 3.00
C LEU A 56 1.96 -24.62 1.82
N GLY A 57 3.26 -24.33 1.68
CA GLY A 57 4.05 -24.73 0.52
C GLY A 57 3.61 -24.04 -0.79
N VAL A 58 3.04 -22.84 -0.70
CA VAL A 58 2.57 -22.06 -1.87
C VAL A 58 3.46 -20.85 -2.12
N VAL A 59 3.39 -20.32 -3.35
CA VAL A 59 4.06 -19.06 -3.69
C VAL A 59 3.39 -17.89 -2.95
N MET A 60 4.17 -16.86 -2.64
CA MET A 60 3.64 -15.65 -2.01
C MET A 60 2.83 -14.82 -3.02
N PRO A 61 1.68 -14.23 -2.63
CA PRO A 61 0.97 -13.29 -3.48
C PRO A 61 1.85 -12.07 -3.83
N LYS A 62 1.50 -11.37 -4.92
CA LYS A 62 2.20 -10.14 -5.30
C LYS A 62 2.04 -9.07 -4.22
N CYS A 63 3.10 -8.32 -3.96
CA CYS A 63 3.03 -7.13 -3.12
C CYS A 63 2.82 -5.89 -3.99
N MET A 64 2.02 -4.95 -3.50
CA MET A 64 1.82 -3.65 -4.13
C MET A 64 2.29 -2.57 -3.17
N PHE A 65 3.35 -1.87 -3.55
CA PHE A 65 3.85 -0.71 -2.85
C PHE A 65 3.23 0.54 -3.44
N ILE A 66 2.55 1.34 -2.63
CA ILE A 66 1.93 2.60 -3.06
C ILE A 66 2.94 3.70 -2.77
N ASP A 67 3.44 4.33 -3.84
CA ASP A 67 4.32 5.50 -3.77
C ASP A 67 3.46 6.75 -3.95
N GLU A 68 3.22 7.41 -2.83
CA GLU A 68 2.45 8.65 -2.74
C GLU A 68 3.26 9.89 -3.18
N GLY A 69 4.46 9.70 -3.74
CA GLY A 69 5.28 10.75 -4.31
C GLY A 69 6.19 11.47 -3.31
N TYR A 70 6.08 11.19 -2.01
CA TYR A 70 6.93 11.77 -0.97
C TYR A 70 7.35 10.76 0.10
N VAL A 71 7.78 9.58 -0.33
CA VAL A 71 8.26 8.51 0.55
C VAL A 71 9.70 8.80 1.00
N PHE A 72 9.97 8.66 2.31
CA PHE A 72 11.32 8.80 2.88
C PHE A 72 12.33 7.81 2.25
N GLU A 73 13.58 8.23 2.07
CA GLU A 73 14.64 7.39 1.50
C GLU A 73 14.87 6.10 2.31
N GLU A 74 14.77 6.17 3.64
CA GLU A 74 14.93 5.01 4.52
C GLU A 74 13.84 3.94 4.29
N ILE A 75 12.64 4.36 3.88
CA ILE A 75 11.56 3.44 3.52
C ILE A 75 11.88 2.74 2.19
N TRP A 76 12.46 3.46 1.22
CA TRP A 76 12.94 2.86 -0.03
C TRP A 76 14.06 1.85 0.21
N ASP A 77 15.04 2.20 1.05
CA ASP A 77 16.12 1.31 1.46
C ASP A 77 15.58 0.03 2.09
N MET A 78 14.64 0.16 3.03
CA MET A 78 14.01 -0.99 3.66
C MET A 78 13.19 -1.82 2.68
N PHE A 79 12.41 -1.18 1.80
CA PHE A 79 11.64 -1.85 0.76
C PHE A 79 12.55 -2.68 -0.16
N HIS A 80 13.62 -2.07 -0.69
CA HIS A 80 14.55 -2.75 -1.59
C HIS A 80 15.29 -3.90 -0.90
N LYS A 81 15.73 -3.69 0.34
CA LYS A 81 16.35 -4.72 1.17
C LYS A 81 15.40 -5.91 1.35
N LEU A 82 14.18 -5.68 1.85
CA LEU A 82 13.23 -6.74 2.15
C LEU A 82 12.71 -7.43 0.88
N LYS A 83 12.47 -6.68 -0.20
CA LYS A 83 12.10 -7.25 -1.51
C LYS A 83 13.13 -8.28 -1.97
N LYS A 84 14.43 -7.96 -1.83
CA LYS A 84 15.53 -8.85 -2.21
C LYS A 84 15.67 -10.02 -1.23
N GLU A 85 15.75 -9.74 0.07
CA GLU A 85 15.95 -10.76 1.11
C GLU A 85 14.84 -11.80 1.17
N TRP A 86 13.59 -11.38 0.89
CA TRP A 86 12.43 -12.26 0.93
C TRP A 86 11.97 -12.73 -0.46
N ASN A 87 12.67 -12.34 -1.53
CA ASN A 87 12.35 -12.68 -2.92
C ASN A 87 10.90 -12.36 -3.31
N LEU A 88 10.48 -11.11 -3.08
CA LEU A 88 9.10 -10.65 -3.30
C LEU A 88 8.86 -10.17 -4.74
N ASP A 89 7.75 -10.59 -5.36
CA ASP A 89 7.19 -9.90 -6.54
C ASP A 89 6.43 -8.65 -6.08
N ALA A 90 7.19 -7.59 -5.80
CA ALA A 90 6.66 -6.30 -5.38
C ALA A 90 6.63 -5.31 -6.55
N ARG A 91 5.43 -4.78 -6.83
CA ARG A 91 5.14 -3.75 -7.84
C ARG A 91 4.94 -2.40 -7.16
N ILE A 92 5.48 -1.34 -7.74
CA ILE A 92 5.25 0.03 -7.29
C ILE A 92 4.06 0.58 -8.08
N ALA A 93 3.05 1.07 -7.37
CA ALA A 93 1.92 1.82 -7.91
C ALA A 93 2.12 3.29 -7.54
N LYS A 94 2.00 4.18 -8.52
CA LYS A 94 2.18 5.63 -8.34
C LYS A 94 1.30 6.37 -9.32
N ASN A 95 0.57 7.38 -8.86
CA ASN A 95 -0.08 8.32 -9.76
C ASN A 95 0.92 9.37 -10.25
N THR A 96 1.67 9.03 -11.31
CA THR A 96 2.66 9.92 -11.92
C THR A 96 2.02 11.16 -12.54
N ASP A 97 0.76 11.08 -12.96
CA ASP A 97 0.07 12.25 -13.54
C ASP A 97 -0.12 13.39 -12.55
N VAL A 98 -0.29 13.08 -11.25
CA VAL A 98 -0.31 14.08 -10.15
C VAL A 98 1.10 14.35 -9.65
N SER A 99 1.85 13.30 -9.28
CA SER A 99 3.16 13.48 -8.63
C SER A 99 4.21 14.16 -9.51
N ASP A 100 4.15 14.00 -10.85
CA ASP A 100 5.09 14.70 -11.75
C ASP A 100 4.77 16.20 -11.89
N LYS A 101 3.69 16.72 -11.27
CA LYS A 101 3.31 18.14 -11.26
C LYS A 101 3.79 18.90 -10.03
N ALA A 102 4.43 18.22 -9.09
CA ALA A 102 4.93 18.78 -7.85
C ALA A 102 6.36 18.32 -7.59
N GLU A 103 7.21 19.20 -7.07
CA GLU A 103 8.57 18.83 -6.65
C GLU A 103 8.60 18.47 -5.16
N LYS A 104 7.74 19.11 -4.36
CA LYS A 104 7.65 18.91 -2.91
C LYS A 104 6.22 19.00 -2.42
N VAL A 105 6.00 18.47 -1.21
CA VAL A 105 4.73 18.61 -0.50
C VAL A 105 4.39 20.10 -0.33
N GLY A 106 3.15 20.45 -0.66
CA GLY A 106 2.61 21.81 -0.62
C GLY A 106 2.69 22.58 -1.94
N ASP A 107 3.35 22.07 -2.99
CA ASP A 107 3.31 22.68 -4.32
C ASP A 107 1.89 22.63 -4.92
N MET A 108 1.45 23.69 -5.60
CA MET A 108 0.10 23.76 -6.17
C MET A 108 0.02 23.01 -7.50
N VAL A 109 -0.91 22.05 -7.58
CA VAL A 109 -1.21 21.26 -8.78
C VAL A 109 -2.46 21.80 -9.45
N LYS A 110 -2.34 22.21 -10.72
CA LYS A 110 -3.48 22.71 -11.51
C LYS A 110 -4.33 21.56 -12.03
N VAL A 111 -5.63 21.59 -11.78
CA VAL A 111 -6.57 20.56 -12.24
C VAL A 111 -6.56 20.43 -13.76
N SER A 112 -6.44 21.57 -14.47
CA SER A 112 -6.34 21.61 -15.93
C SER A 112 -5.09 20.93 -16.51
N SER A 113 -4.05 20.71 -15.69
CA SER A 113 -2.81 20.04 -16.11
C SER A 113 -2.84 18.52 -15.97
N LEU A 114 -3.85 17.97 -15.30
CA LEU A 114 -4.04 16.54 -15.06
C LEU A 114 -4.75 15.86 -16.23
N ASN A 115 -4.64 14.55 -16.34
CA ASN A 115 -5.35 13.76 -17.35
C ASN A 115 -6.86 13.67 -17.08
N GLU A 116 -7.60 13.13 -18.05
CA GLU A 116 -9.06 13.02 -17.98
C GLU A 116 -9.55 12.20 -16.77
N ARG A 117 -8.84 11.13 -16.39
CA ARG A 117 -9.23 10.28 -15.26
C ARG A 117 -9.14 11.07 -13.95
N ASN A 118 -8.00 11.69 -13.67
CA ASN A 118 -7.81 12.44 -12.42
C ASN A 118 -8.76 13.64 -12.32
N ARG A 119 -9.04 14.34 -13.43
CA ARG A 119 -10.04 15.40 -13.42
C ARG A 119 -11.45 14.89 -13.07
N LYS A 120 -11.87 13.75 -13.63
CA LYS A 120 -13.15 13.13 -13.28
C LYS A 120 -13.21 12.70 -11.82
N GLU A 121 -12.13 12.15 -11.28
CA GLU A 121 -12.06 11.79 -9.86
C GLU A 121 -12.21 13.02 -8.96
N ILE A 122 -11.60 14.16 -9.31
CA ILE A 122 -11.78 15.43 -8.59
C ILE A 122 -13.22 15.93 -8.69
N GLU A 123 -13.85 15.84 -9.85
CA GLU A 123 -15.27 16.21 -10.04
C GLU A 123 -16.19 15.38 -9.13
N LEU A 124 -15.90 14.08 -8.92
CA LEU A 124 -16.65 13.21 -8.01
C LEU A 124 -16.52 13.62 -6.54
N LEU A 125 -15.45 14.33 -6.17
CA LEU A 125 -15.27 14.89 -4.84
C LEU A 125 -16.03 16.19 -4.62
N GLU A 126 -16.74 16.70 -5.65
CA GLU A 126 -17.46 17.99 -5.65
C GLU A 126 -16.52 19.19 -5.42
N ILE A 127 -15.25 19.06 -5.78
CA ILE A 127 -14.23 20.10 -5.62
C ILE A 127 -14.17 20.95 -6.88
N THR A 128 -14.31 22.26 -6.71
CA THR A 128 -14.38 23.23 -7.81
C THR A 128 -13.15 24.12 -7.93
N ASP A 129 -12.17 23.96 -7.04
CA ASP A 129 -10.92 24.70 -7.07
C ASP A 129 -10.12 24.41 -8.35
N GLU A 130 -9.52 25.45 -8.95
CA GLU A 130 -8.70 25.29 -10.17
C GLU A 130 -7.35 24.62 -9.91
N GLU A 131 -6.92 24.62 -8.64
CA GLU A 131 -5.67 24.03 -8.16
C GLU A 131 -5.81 23.56 -6.71
N PHE A 132 -4.99 22.58 -6.34
CA PHE A 132 -4.94 22.04 -4.98
C PHE A 132 -3.48 21.81 -4.55
N PRO A 133 -3.16 21.87 -3.25
CA PRO A 133 -1.81 21.59 -2.78
C PRO A 133 -1.49 20.10 -2.93
N PHE A 134 -0.27 19.79 -3.37
CA PHE A 134 0.26 18.43 -3.37
C PHE A 134 0.51 17.97 -1.93
N GLU A 135 -0.49 17.35 -1.32
CA GLU A 135 -0.43 16.83 0.03
C GLU A 135 -1.08 15.44 0.06
N PRO A 136 -0.27 14.36 0.08
CA PRO A 136 -0.79 12.98 0.04
C PRO A 136 -1.84 12.67 1.11
N GLU A 137 -1.66 13.23 2.30
CA GLU A 137 -2.54 13.01 3.46
C GLU A 137 -3.82 13.87 3.43
N SER A 138 -3.96 14.77 2.45
CA SER A 138 -5.17 15.56 2.29
C SER A 138 -6.34 14.71 1.76
N PHE A 139 -7.56 15.24 1.82
CA PHE A 139 -8.73 14.54 1.26
C PHE A 139 -8.59 14.25 -0.24
N ILE A 140 -8.06 15.22 -1.00
CA ILE A 140 -7.79 15.07 -2.45
C ILE A 140 -6.62 14.12 -2.67
N GLY A 141 -5.54 14.27 -1.88
CA GLY A 141 -4.36 13.42 -1.94
C GLY A 141 -4.71 11.95 -1.78
N ASN A 142 -5.42 11.58 -0.72
CA ASN A 142 -5.84 10.21 -0.45
C ASN A 142 -6.72 9.60 -1.56
N HIS A 143 -7.45 10.43 -2.31
CA HIS A 143 -8.31 9.96 -3.40
C HIS A 143 -7.54 9.77 -4.72
N LEU A 144 -6.53 10.61 -4.96
CA LEU A 144 -5.77 10.60 -6.22
C LEU A 144 -4.49 9.77 -6.16
N MET A 145 -3.82 9.67 -5.01
CA MET A 145 -2.49 9.05 -4.89
C MET A 145 -2.56 7.53 -4.71
#